data_AF-A0A3D2S733-F1
#
_entry.id   AF-A0A3D2S733-F1
#
_cell.length_a   1.000
_cell.length_b   1.000
_cell.length_c   1.000
_cell.angle_alpha   90.00
_cell.angle_beta   90.00
_cell.angle_gamma   90.00
#
_symmetry.space_group_name_H-M   'P 1'
#
loop_
_entity.id
_entity.type
_entity.pdbx_description
1 polymer ?
#
loop_
_entity_poly.entity_id
_entity_poly.type
_entity_poly.pdbx_seq_one_letter_code
_entity_poly.pdbx_strand_id
1 'polypeptide(L)'
;SSTPANKLAGLTLAGVGLGTLIENVMVSYSGDDAFEIRGGTMNAKYLVANGSVDDDFETDLGWTGNIQFAAGYRDPSLGDASGSNGFESDNDDTGSANTPKTNGVFSN
;
A
#
# COMPACT_ATOMS: atom_id res chain seq x y z
N SER A 1 15.53 -16.38 -2.06
CA SER A 1 16.49 -15.68 -1.19
C SER A 1 17.15 -14.58 -2.02
N SER A 2 16.41 -13.50 -2.24
CA SER A 2 16.88 -12.28 -2.88
C SER A 2 17.36 -11.34 -1.77
N THR A 3 18.57 -10.84 -1.94
CA THR A 3 19.23 -9.89 -1.05
C THR A 3 18.42 -8.58 -1.00
N PRO A 4 18.30 -7.88 0.15
CA PRO A 4 17.49 -6.68 0.29
C PRO A 4 18.18 -5.51 -0.42
N ALA A 5 18.02 -5.43 -1.74
CA ALA A 5 18.19 -4.17 -2.44
C ALA A 5 16.98 -3.33 -2.07
N ASN A 6 17.16 -2.34 -1.20
CA ASN A 6 16.20 -1.29 -0.80
C ASN A 6 14.91 -1.26 -1.64
N LYS A 7 13.96 -2.10 -1.26
CA LYS A 7 12.56 -2.05 -1.63
C LYS A 7 12.03 -0.75 -1.01
N LEU A 8 11.76 0.24 -1.85
CA LEU A 8 11.28 1.57 -1.47
C LEU A 8 9.98 1.77 -2.24
N ALA A 9 8.86 1.70 -1.52
CA ALA A 9 7.56 2.01 -2.07
C ALA A 9 7.52 3.43 -2.68
N GLY A 10 6.66 3.64 -3.68
CA GLY A 10 6.53 4.92 -4.35
C GLY A 10 6.01 6.02 -3.42
N LEU A 11 5.05 5.70 -2.56
CA LEU A 11 4.60 6.55 -1.46
C LEU A 11 4.35 5.74 -0.18
N THR A 12 5.21 5.93 0.81
CA THR A 12 5.00 5.43 2.18
C THR A 12 4.25 6.44 3.04
N LEU A 13 3.16 6.00 3.65
CA LEU A 13 2.35 6.75 4.62
C LEU A 13 2.47 6.10 6.01
N ALA A 14 3.50 6.49 6.75
CA ALA A 14 3.80 5.91 8.06
C ALA A 14 3.21 6.75 9.22
N GLY A 15 2.27 6.18 9.98
CA GLY A 15 1.69 6.79 11.19
C GLY A 15 0.88 8.06 10.94
N VAL A 16 0.38 8.26 9.72
CA VAL A 16 -0.34 9.48 9.32
C VAL A 16 -1.71 9.54 10.01
N GLY A 17 -2.02 10.70 10.60
CA GLY A 17 -3.27 10.90 11.34
C GLY A 17 -4.44 11.38 10.47
N LEU A 18 -5.65 11.16 10.98
CA LEU A 18 -6.96 11.51 10.36
C LEU A 18 -7.09 12.96 9.87
N GLY A 19 -6.34 13.92 10.46
CA GLY A 19 -6.38 15.33 10.05
C GLY A 19 -5.61 15.65 8.75
N THR A 20 -4.96 14.65 8.14
CA THR A 20 -4.16 14.83 6.94
C THR A 20 -5.01 14.62 5.70
N LEU A 21 -4.97 15.57 4.76
CA LEU A 21 -5.66 15.44 3.47
C LEU A 21 -4.76 14.75 2.45
N ILE A 22 -5.21 13.61 1.93
CA ILE A 22 -4.51 12.85 0.87
C ILE A 22 -5.53 12.56 -0.22
N GLU A 23 -5.47 13.29 -1.32
CA GLU A 23 -6.42 13.14 -2.43
C GLU A 23 -5.74 13.34 -3.79
N ASN A 24 -6.21 12.61 -4.81
CA ASN A 24 -5.77 12.73 -6.21
C ASN A 24 -4.27 12.45 -6.41
N VAL A 25 -3.81 11.33 -5.86
CA VAL A 25 -2.41 10.91 -5.94
C VAL A 25 -2.27 9.76 -6.93
N MET A 26 -1.32 9.86 -7.84
CA MET A 26 -0.90 8.76 -8.70
C MET A 26 0.55 8.42 -8.42
N VAL A 27 0.82 7.14 -8.22
CA VAL A 27 2.17 6.58 -8.19
C VAL A 27 2.36 5.78 -9.48
N SER A 28 3.43 6.06 -10.22
CA SER A 28 3.71 5.43 -11.51
C SER A 28 5.05 4.71 -11.50
N TYR A 29 5.06 3.48 -12.03
CA TYR A 29 6.24 2.65 -12.25
C TYR A 29 7.11 2.49 -11.00
N SER A 30 6.46 2.28 -9.85
CA SER A 30 7.17 1.88 -8.63
C SER A 30 7.86 0.55 -8.88
N GLY A 31 9.15 0.46 -8.55
CA GLY A 31 9.91 -0.80 -8.58
C GLY A 31 9.56 -1.76 -7.44
N ASP A 32 8.60 -1.36 -6.62
CA ASP A 32 8.13 -1.97 -5.39
C ASP A 32 6.62 -1.66 -5.27
N ASP A 33 6.09 -1.56 -4.06
CA ASP A 33 4.69 -1.16 -3.85
C ASP A 33 4.43 0.27 -4.31
N ALA A 34 3.25 0.52 -4.87
CA ALA A 34 2.86 1.89 -5.22
C ALA A 34 2.51 2.70 -3.97
N PHE A 35 1.61 2.19 -3.14
CA PHE A 35 1.23 2.81 -1.87
C PHE A 35 1.49 1.84 -0.72
N GLU A 36 2.37 2.22 0.21
CA GLU A 36 2.66 1.47 1.43
C GLU A 36 2.08 2.26 2.63
N ILE A 37 1.08 1.71 3.30
CA ILE A 37 0.36 2.39 4.39
C ILE A 37 0.64 1.66 5.70
N ARG A 38 1.46 2.29 6.55
CA ARG A 38 1.95 1.67 7.78
C ARG A 38 1.43 2.37 9.01
N GLY A 39 0.47 1.78 9.69
CA GLY A 39 -0.14 2.35 10.89
C GLY A 39 -0.89 3.67 10.67
N GLY A 40 -1.33 4.27 11.77
CA GLY A 40 -2.06 5.55 11.74
C GLY A 40 -3.56 5.42 11.41
N THR A 41 -4.18 6.56 11.13
CA THR A 41 -5.65 6.69 11.01
C THR A 41 -6.11 7.54 9.83
N MET A 42 -5.21 7.79 8.87
CA MET A 42 -5.51 8.62 7.70
C MET A 42 -6.61 8.00 6.83
N ASN A 43 -7.37 8.87 6.17
CA ASN A 43 -8.23 8.51 5.05
C ASN A 43 -7.62 9.08 3.77
N ALA A 44 -7.92 8.48 2.62
CA ALA A 44 -7.51 9.00 1.32
C ALA A 44 -8.61 8.84 0.26
N LYS A 45 -8.53 9.62 -0.82
CA LYS A 45 -9.44 9.48 -1.97
C LYS A 45 -8.71 9.61 -3.30
N TYR A 46 -9.22 8.93 -4.33
CA TYR A 46 -8.72 9.04 -5.71
C TYR A 46 -7.23 8.69 -5.79
N LEU A 47 -6.90 7.45 -5.44
CA LEU A 47 -5.55 6.91 -5.53
C LEU A 47 -5.40 6.05 -6.79
N VAL A 48 -4.32 6.27 -7.54
CA VAL A 48 -4.02 5.47 -8.74
C VAL A 48 -2.61 4.88 -8.65
N ALA A 49 -2.53 3.56 -8.66
CA ALA A 49 -1.29 2.81 -8.87
C ALA A 49 -1.18 2.47 -10.35
N ASN A 50 -0.09 2.86 -11.00
CA ASN A 50 0.10 2.70 -12.44
C ASN A 50 1.44 2.02 -12.75
N GLY A 51 1.42 0.73 -13.07
CA GLY A 51 2.59 -0.03 -13.49
C GLY A 51 3.55 -0.39 -12.35
N SER A 52 3.03 -0.55 -11.13
CA SER A 52 3.78 -1.06 -9.96
C SER A 52 4.37 -2.46 -10.26
N VAL A 53 5.59 -2.71 -9.80
CA VAL A 53 6.28 -4.00 -9.97
C VAL A 53 5.87 -4.98 -8.87
N ASP A 54 5.72 -4.53 -7.62
CA ASP A 54 5.17 -5.33 -6.51
C ASP A 54 3.70 -4.93 -6.27
N ASP A 55 3.23 -4.68 -5.06
CA ASP A 55 1.80 -4.47 -4.80
C ASP A 55 1.29 -3.07 -5.17
N ASP A 56 0.03 -2.96 -5.59
CA ASP A 56 -0.56 -1.63 -5.84
C ASP A 56 -0.85 -0.89 -4.52
N PHE A 57 -1.31 -1.64 -3.52
CA PHE A 57 -1.64 -1.14 -2.18
C PHE A 57 -1.22 -2.16 -1.12
N GLU A 58 -0.23 -1.80 -0.32
CA GLU A 58 0.20 -2.54 0.85
C GLU A 58 -0.27 -1.82 2.12
N THR A 59 -0.80 -2.56 3.09
CA THR A 59 -1.22 -2.00 4.38
C THR A 59 -0.76 -2.85 5.53
N ASP A 60 -0.17 -2.23 6.55
CA ASP A 60 0.29 -2.95 7.73
C ASP A 60 0.34 -2.09 9.01
N LEU A 61 0.94 -2.65 10.05
CA LEU A 61 1.27 -2.00 11.32
C LEU A 61 0.09 -1.27 11.98
N GLY A 62 -1.10 -1.85 11.86
CA GLY A 62 -2.27 -1.39 12.61
C GLY A 62 -3.01 -0.22 11.97
N TRP A 63 -2.80 0.06 10.68
CA TRP A 63 -3.55 1.12 10.00
C TRP A 63 -5.05 0.84 10.07
N THR A 64 -5.81 1.86 10.49
CA THR A 64 -7.27 1.82 10.50
C THR A 64 -7.78 3.11 9.87
N GLY A 65 -8.30 3.03 8.65
CA GLY A 65 -8.76 4.17 7.87
C GLY A 65 -9.60 3.75 6.68
N ASN A 66 -10.01 4.72 5.86
CA ASN A 66 -10.82 4.50 4.68
C ASN A 66 -10.14 5.09 3.44
N ILE A 67 -10.09 4.29 2.38
CA ILE A 67 -9.70 4.74 1.04
C ILE A 67 -10.91 4.60 0.12
N GLN A 68 -11.33 5.72 -0.48
CA GLN A 68 -12.41 5.74 -1.46
C GLN A 68 -11.86 6.04 -2.86
N PHE A 69 -12.28 5.26 -3.86
CA PHE A 69 -11.83 5.38 -5.24
C PHE A 69 -10.32 5.09 -5.38
N ALA A 70 -9.99 3.79 -5.32
CA ALA A 70 -8.65 3.29 -5.57
C ALA A 70 -8.65 2.45 -6.86
N ALA A 71 -7.65 2.68 -7.72
CA ALA A 71 -7.49 1.95 -8.97
C ALA A 71 -6.03 1.52 -9.16
N GLY A 72 -5.84 0.25 -9.48
CA GLY A 72 -4.58 -0.30 -9.97
C GLY A 72 -4.64 -0.55 -11.48
N TYR A 73 -3.69 -0.03 -12.23
CA TYR A 73 -3.48 -0.35 -13.64
C TYR A 73 -2.09 -0.98 -13.80
N ARG A 74 -2.05 -2.27 -14.09
CA ARG A 74 -0.81 -3.06 -14.11
C ARG A 74 -0.39 -3.39 -15.53
N ASP A 75 0.92 -3.36 -15.79
CA ASP A 75 1.51 -3.83 -17.04
C ASP A 75 1.90 -5.31 -16.88
N PRO A 76 1.31 -6.24 -17.65
CA PRO A 76 1.61 -7.67 -17.54
C PRO A 76 3.05 -8.02 -17.90
N SER A 77 3.81 -7.11 -18.52
CA SER A 77 5.22 -7.29 -18.85
C SER A 77 6.19 -6.83 -17.75
N LEU A 78 5.69 -6.16 -16.70
CA LEU A 78 6.51 -5.57 -15.62
C LEU A 78 6.42 -6.31 -14.27
N GLY A 79 5.60 -7.36 -14.14
CA GLY A 79 5.45 -8.09 -12.88
C GLY A 79 6.71 -8.85 -12.43
N ASP A 80 7.01 -8.80 -11.14
CA ASP A 80 8.07 -9.59 -10.49
C ASP A 80 7.67 -11.08 -10.36
N ALA A 81 8.66 -11.97 -10.37
CA ALA A 81 8.55 -13.36 -9.99
C ALA A 81 8.14 -13.59 -8.51
N SER A 82 8.15 -12.56 -7.65
CA SER A 82 7.72 -12.59 -6.24
C SER A 82 6.24 -12.92 -6.05
N GLY A 83 5.40 -12.62 -7.03
CA GLY A 83 3.95 -12.77 -6.93
C GLY A 83 3.27 -11.46 -6.50
N SER A 84 3.31 -10.47 -7.39
CA SER A 84 2.69 -9.16 -7.18
C SER A 84 1.15 -9.24 -7.14
N ASN A 85 0.55 -8.48 -6.22
CA ASN A 85 -0.89 -8.42 -6.00
C ASN A 85 -1.45 -7.01 -6.30
N GLY A 86 -2.77 -6.92 -6.42
CA GLY A 86 -3.44 -5.62 -6.35
C GLY A 86 -3.51 -5.10 -4.92
N PHE A 87 -3.54 -5.99 -3.93
CA PHE A 87 -3.62 -5.65 -2.51
C PHE A 87 -2.83 -6.66 -1.69
N GLU A 88 -2.01 -6.16 -0.77
CA GLU A 88 -1.41 -6.91 0.33
C GLU A 88 -1.79 -6.24 1.66
N SER A 89 -2.19 -7.04 2.65
CA SER A 89 -2.65 -6.50 3.93
C SER A 89 -2.31 -7.45 5.07
N ASP A 90 -1.34 -7.06 5.88
CA ASP A 90 -0.86 -7.82 7.02
C ASP A 90 -0.95 -7.02 8.33
N ASN A 91 -0.73 -7.70 9.46
CA ASN A 91 -0.68 -7.04 10.76
C ASN A 91 0.73 -6.51 11.08
N ASP A 92 1.73 -7.31 10.74
CA ASP A 92 3.17 -7.09 10.87
C ASP A 92 3.91 -8.21 10.13
N ASP A 93 5.21 -8.04 9.89
CA ASP A 93 6.10 -8.97 9.16
C ASP A 93 6.12 -10.41 9.73
N THR A 94 5.61 -10.62 10.94
CA THR A 94 5.62 -11.92 11.64
C THR A 94 4.25 -12.58 11.72
N GLY A 95 3.20 -11.96 11.18
CA GLY A 95 1.83 -12.46 11.26
C GLY A 95 1.31 -12.54 12.69
N SER A 96 1.75 -11.64 13.58
CA SER A 96 1.40 -11.70 14.99
C SER A 96 -0.05 -11.29 15.27
N ALA A 97 -0.51 -11.52 16.50
CA ALA A 97 -1.82 -11.08 16.97
C ALA A 97 -1.78 -9.72 17.71
N ASN A 98 -0.70 -8.95 17.55
CA ASN A 98 -0.53 -7.66 18.24
C ASN A 98 -1.62 -6.66 17.86
N THR A 99 -1.99 -5.82 18.82
CA THR A 99 -2.96 -4.73 18.63
C THR A 99 -2.24 -3.38 18.60
N PRO A 100 -2.75 -2.36 17.88
CA PRO A 100 -3.93 -2.40 17.02
C PRO A 100 -3.72 -3.27 15.78
N LYS A 101 -4.81 -3.86 15.26
CA LYS A 101 -4.76 -4.65 14.02
C LYS A 101 -4.98 -3.79 12.79
N THR A 102 -4.31 -4.12 11.69
CA THR A 102 -4.62 -3.53 10.38
C THR A 102 -6.06 -3.87 10.01
N ASN A 103 -6.88 -2.84 9.79
CA ASN A 103 -8.32 -2.97 9.57
C ASN A 103 -8.85 -1.81 8.71
N GLY A 104 -8.15 -1.55 7.60
CA GLY A 104 -8.53 -0.55 6.63
C GLY A 104 -9.70 -0.98 5.75
N VAL A 105 -10.39 -0.01 5.16
CA VAL A 105 -11.49 -0.24 4.21
C VAL A 105 -11.18 0.43 2.88
N PHE A 106 -11.24 -0.34 1.80
CA PHE A 106 -11.25 0.17 0.43
C PHE A 106 -12.68 0.09 -0.13
N SER A 107 -13.13 1.15 -0.81
CA SER A 107 -14.48 1.20 -1.41
C SER A 107 -14.52 2.00 -2.71
N ASN A 108 -15.39 1.57 -3.64
CA ASN A 108 -15.68 2.20 -4.94
C ASN A 108 -17.19 2.42 -5.10
#